data_AF-A0A183HQ20-F1
#
_entry.id   AF-A0A183HQ20-F1
#
_cell.length_a   1.000
_cell.length_b   1.000
_cell.length_c   1.000
_cell.angle_alpha   90.00
_cell.angle_beta   90.00
_cell.angle_gamma   90.00
#
_symmetry.space_group_name_H-M   'P 1'
#
loop_
_entity.id
_entity.type
_entity.pdbx_description
1 polymer ?
#
loop_
_entity_poly.entity_id
_entity_poly.type
_entity_poly.pdbx_seq_one_letter_code
_entity_poly.pdbx_strand_id
1 'polypeptide(L)'
;MFFWESNEERYNILKETFCRNLRNFRQGQPYVQSHYYTMLILGSRQWSKEEILACAEKTEVERLRRFTRDSLQALQIEMLVCGNSTEKESTDILDDVVSKFKGLPDTRHLFDIELDQYREHEIPKGKIFIIRLNFAFVMLVLVLQWEHIFHVGT
;
A
#
# COMPACT_ATOMS: atom_id res chain seq x y z
N MET A 1 -10.67 24.02 3.18
CA MET A 1 -9.32 24.33 2.67
C MET A 1 -8.53 23.02 2.59
N PHE A 2 -8.73 22.23 1.52
CA PHE A 2 -8.04 20.94 1.26
C PHE A 2 -6.87 21.09 0.29
N PHE A 3 -6.38 22.30 0.07
CA PHE A 3 -5.25 22.51 -0.83
C PHE A 3 -3.97 22.12 -0.10
N TRP A 4 -3.55 20.87 -0.30
CA TRP A 4 -2.26 20.36 0.13
C TRP A 4 -1.17 21.13 -0.62
N GLU A 5 -0.56 22.12 0.02
CA GLU A 5 0.63 22.79 -0.49
C GLU A 5 1.86 21.94 -0.20
N SER A 6 2.34 21.23 -1.22
CA SER A 6 3.49 20.36 -1.10
C SER A 6 4.78 21.18 -1.13
N ASN A 7 5.50 21.20 0.00
CA ASN A 7 6.90 21.61 0.00
C ASN A 7 7.71 20.56 -0.80
N GLU A 8 8.38 20.99 -1.86
CA GLU A 8 9.17 20.14 -2.76
C GLU A 8 10.34 19.45 -2.04
N GLU A 9 10.96 20.12 -1.08
CA GLU A 9 12.02 19.54 -0.25
C GLU A 9 11.49 18.35 0.56
N ARG A 10 10.32 18.53 1.19
CA ARG A 10 9.66 17.46 1.96
C ARG A 10 9.24 16.30 1.05
N TYR A 11 8.75 16.61 -0.15
CA TYR A 11 8.43 15.58 -1.15
C TYR A 11 9.66 14.75 -1.51
N ASN A 12 10.80 15.38 -1.78
CA ASN A 12 12.03 14.68 -2.17
C ASN A 12 12.56 13.77 -1.05
N ILE A 13 12.52 14.23 0.21
CA ILE A 13 12.92 13.41 1.36
C ILE A 13 12.02 12.18 1.52
N LEU A 14 10.70 12.36 1.42
CA LEU A 14 9.74 11.26 1.53
C LEU A 14 9.85 10.30 0.35
N LYS A 15 10.04 10.80 -0.87
CA LYS A 15 10.25 10.00 -2.08
C LYS A 15 11.50 9.14 -1.96
N GLU A 16 12.62 9.72 -1.51
CA GLU A 16 13.87 8.99 -1.31
C GLU A 16 13.68 7.86 -0.29
N THR A 17 13.07 8.19 0.87
CA THR A 17 12.82 7.20 1.93
C THR A 17 11.90 6.07 1.44
N PHE A 18 10.85 6.42 0.69
CA PHE A 18 9.93 5.45 0.10
C PHE A 18 10.65 4.51 -0.90
N CYS A 19 11.43 5.07 -1.83
CA CYS A 19 12.18 4.28 -2.81
C CYS A 19 13.23 3.38 -2.12
N ARG A 20 13.94 3.90 -1.10
CA ARG A 20 14.89 3.12 -0.30
C ARG A 20 14.21 1.95 0.40
N ASN A 21 13.03 2.15 1.00
CA ASN A 21 12.27 1.09 1.64
C ASN A 21 11.84 -0.01 0.65
N LEU A 22 11.46 0.36 -0.58
CA LEU A 22 11.14 -0.61 -1.64
C LEU A 22 12.36 -1.45 -2.03
N ARG A 23 13.54 -0.83 -2.18
CA ARG A 23 14.79 -1.56 -2.48
C ARG A 23 15.20 -2.49 -1.34
N ASN A 24 15.08 -2.01 -0.10
CA ASN A 24 15.46 -2.76 1.10
C ASN A 24 14.51 -3.92 1.41
N PHE A 25 13.34 -3.99 0.78
CA PHE A 25 12.41 -5.11 0.98
C PHE A 25 13.06 -6.49 0.70
N ARG A 26 14.01 -6.56 -0.24
CA ARG A 26 14.76 -7.78 -0.55
C ARG A 26 15.63 -8.29 0.60
N GLN A 27 15.98 -7.41 1.54
CA GLN A 27 16.74 -7.74 2.75
C GLN A 27 15.83 -8.08 3.93
N GLY A 28 14.50 -8.04 3.74
CA GLY A 28 13.52 -8.40 4.76
C GLY A 28 13.53 -9.88 5.12
N GLN A 29 12.81 -10.22 6.19
CA GLN A 29 12.70 -11.59 6.67
C GLN A 29 11.98 -12.51 5.66
N PRO A 30 12.41 -13.78 5.51
CA PRO A 30 11.81 -14.72 4.57
C PRO A 30 10.29 -14.89 4.74
N TYR A 31 9.79 -14.92 5.97
CA TYR A 31 8.35 -15.05 6.24
C TYR A 31 7.53 -13.90 5.66
N VAL A 32 7.99 -12.65 5.85
CA VAL A 32 7.35 -11.45 5.31
C VAL A 32 7.36 -11.47 3.79
N GLN A 33 8.46 -11.93 3.19
CA GLN A 33 8.58 -12.06 1.74
C GLN A 33 7.65 -13.14 1.20
N SER A 34 7.60 -14.33 1.82
CA SER A 34 6.70 -15.41 1.44
C SER A 34 5.24 -14.96 1.45
N HIS A 35 4.82 -14.25 2.51
CA HIS A 35 3.47 -13.69 2.60
C HIS A 35 3.19 -12.69 1.48
N TYR A 36 4.12 -11.75 1.24
CA TYR A 36 4.01 -10.76 0.17
C TYR A 36 3.83 -11.39 -1.21
N TYR A 37 4.69 -12.35 -1.59
CA TYR A 37 4.60 -12.99 -2.90
C TYR A 37 3.36 -13.87 -3.04
N THR A 38 2.88 -14.45 -1.94
CA THR A 38 1.60 -15.19 -1.93
C THR A 38 0.45 -14.24 -2.30
N MET A 39 0.36 -13.08 -1.65
CA MET A 39 -0.66 -12.08 -1.96
C MET A 39 -0.53 -11.54 -3.38
N LEU A 40 0.69 -11.28 -3.84
CA LEU A 40 0.95 -10.77 -5.19
C LEU A 40 0.42 -11.72 -6.28
N ILE A 41 0.53 -13.04 -6.06
CA ILE A 41 0.16 -14.06 -7.06
C ILE A 41 -1.31 -14.42 -6.98
N LEU A 42 -1.92 -14.37 -5.79
CA LEU A 42 -3.34 -14.63 -5.63
C LEU A 42 -4.19 -13.43 -6.05
N GLY A 43 -3.70 -12.20 -5.94
CA GLY A 43 -4.47 -11.01 -6.28
C GLY A 43 -4.54 -10.75 -7.79
N SER A 44 -5.75 -10.52 -8.31
CA SER A 44 -6.01 -10.26 -9.73
C SER A 44 -5.41 -8.94 -10.27
N ARG A 45 -5.25 -7.92 -9.42
CA ARG A 45 -4.67 -6.61 -9.77
C ARG A 45 -3.73 -6.15 -8.67
N GLN A 46 -2.51 -6.66 -8.69
CA GLN A 46 -1.47 -6.31 -7.72
C GLN A 46 -0.23 -5.79 -8.44
N TRP A 47 0.40 -4.77 -7.86
CA TRP A 47 1.65 -4.21 -8.36
C TRP A 47 2.82 -4.76 -7.54
N SER A 48 3.85 -5.24 -8.22
CA SER A 48 5.09 -5.63 -7.57
C SER A 48 5.82 -4.41 -7.00
N LYS A 49 6.64 -4.62 -5.96
CA LYS A 49 7.45 -3.55 -5.38
C LYS A 49 8.46 -3.02 -6.40
N GLU A 50 8.94 -3.85 -7.31
CA GLU A 50 9.77 -3.49 -8.44
C GLU A 50 9.06 -2.55 -9.42
N GLU A 51 7.81 -2.85 -9.79
CA GLU A 51 7.01 -1.98 -10.67
C GLU A 51 6.70 -0.64 -9.99
N ILE A 52 6.31 -0.68 -8.70
CA ILE A 52 6.06 0.52 -7.91
C ILE A 52 7.33 1.38 -7.83
N LEU A 53 8.50 0.76 -7.59
CA LEU A 53 9.78 1.47 -7.53
C LEU A 53 10.12 2.14 -8.87
N ALA A 54 9.99 1.41 -9.97
CA ALA A 54 10.28 1.92 -11.32
C ALA A 54 9.40 3.13 -11.69
N CYS A 55 8.14 3.14 -11.24
CA CYS A 55 7.23 4.27 -11.40
C CYS A 55 7.53 5.41 -10.42
N ALA A 56 7.80 5.09 -9.16
CA ALA A 56 8.07 6.07 -8.11
C ALA A 56 9.31 6.90 -8.41
N GLU A 57 10.40 6.28 -8.89
CA GLU A 57 11.64 6.97 -9.25
C GLU A 57 11.41 8.08 -10.29
N LYS A 58 10.49 7.87 -11.23
CA LYS A 58 10.15 8.80 -12.32
C LYS A 58 9.04 9.80 -11.97
N THR A 59 8.48 9.73 -10.77
CA THR A 59 7.37 10.60 -10.37
C THR A 59 7.89 11.96 -9.91
N GLU A 60 7.21 13.03 -10.29
CA GLU A 60 7.52 14.41 -9.90
C GLU A 60 6.46 14.95 -8.93
N VAL A 61 6.82 15.99 -8.17
CA VAL A 61 5.93 16.62 -7.19
C VAL A 61 4.64 17.16 -7.85
N GLU A 62 4.74 17.66 -9.07
CA GLU A 62 3.59 18.21 -9.80
C GLU A 62 2.58 17.14 -10.19
N ARG A 63 3.06 15.94 -10.52
CA ARG A 63 2.19 14.79 -10.78
C ARG A 63 1.42 14.38 -9.53
N LEU A 64 2.06 14.44 -8.36
CA LEU A 64 1.39 14.19 -7.09
C LEU A 64 0.31 15.24 -6.81
N ARG A 65 0.60 16.53 -7.01
CA ARG A 65 -0.37 17.62 -6.82
C ARG A 65 -1.61 17.46 -7.70
N ARG A 66 -1.41 17.10 -8.97
CA ARG A 66 -2.52 16.80 -9.90
C ARG A 66 -3.31 15.60 -9.43
N PHE A 67 -2.62 14.50 -9.14
CA PHE A 67 -3.26 13.28 -8.64
C PHE A 67 -4.10 13.53 -7.38
N THR A 68 -3.63 14.33 -6.42
CA THR A 68 -4.40 14.68 -5.22
C THR A 68 -5.73 15.38 -5.55
N ARG A 69 -5.75 16.25 -6.56
CA ARG A 69 -6.99 16.92 -7.00
C ARG A 69 -7.89 15.91 -7.71
N ASP A 70 -7.34 15.16 -8.66
CA ASP A 70 -8.08 14.22 -9.49
C ASP A 70 -8.68 13.09 -8.64
N SER A 71 -7.95 12.58 -7.63
CA SER A 71 -8.40 11.52 -6.73
C SER A 71 -9.59 11.93 -5.85
N LEU A 72 -9.85 13.23 -5.70
CA LEU A 72 -10.94 13.77 -4.89
C LEU A 72 -12.16 14.20 -5.73
N GLN A 73 -12.11 14.01 -7.05
CA GLN A 73 -13.23 14.33 -7.94
C GLN A 73 -14.36 13.30 -7.87
N ALA A 74 -14.05 12.03 -7.56
CA ALA A 74 -15.05 10.99 -7.41
C ALA A 74 -14.71 10.12 -6.21
N LEU A 75 -15.61 10.06 -5.22
CA LEU A 75 -15.39 9.31 -3.99
C LEU A 75 -16.67 8.75 -3.41
N GLN A 76 -16.54 7.64 -2.68
CA GLN A 76 -17.55 7.08 -1.79
C GLN A 76 -16.96 7.11 -0.38
N ILE A 77 -17.76 7.52 0.61
CA ILE A 77 -17.34 7.59 2.01
C ILE A 77 -18.12 6.53 2.78
N GLU A 78 -17.39 5.59 3.36
CA GLU A 78 -17.92 4.60 4.29
C GLU A 78 -17.32 4.87 5.67
N MET A 79 -18.16 4.92 6.71
CA MET A 79 -17.75 5.20 8.07
C MET A 79 -18.26 4.13 9.02
N LEU A 80 -17.34 3.54 9.79
CA LEU A 80 -17.64 2.66 10.90
C LEU A 80 -17.39 3.41 12.22
N VAL A 81 -18.45 3.67 12.98
CA VAL A 81 -18.35 4.24 14.33
C VAL A 81 -18.57 3.13 15.35
N CYS A 82 -17.53 2.84 16.12
CA CYS A 82 -17.57 1.87 17.20
C CYS A 82 -17.12 2.55 18.50
N GLY A 83 -17.99 2.59 19.51
CA GLY A 83 -17.63 3.12 20.83
C GLY A 83 -18.79 3.82 21.52
N ASN A 84 -18.45 4.71 22.46
CA ASN A 84 -19.42 5.54 23.17
C ASN A 84 -19.86 6.71 22.30
N SER A 85 -20.75 6.44 21.35
CA SER A 85 -21.39 7.45 20.53
C SER A 85 -22.83 7.05 20.28
N THR A 86 -23.71 8.04 20.29
CA THR A 86 -25.10 7.86 19.89
C THR A 86 -25.23 7.85 18.35
N GLU A 87 -26.33 7.31 17.85
CA GLU A 87 -26.63 7.29 16.41
C GLU A 87 -26.62 8.70 15.80
N LYS A 88 -27.16 9.68 16.54
CA LYS A 88 -27.19 11.08 16.11
C LYS A 88 -25.78 11.66 16.01
N GLU A 89 -24.95 11.50 17.04
CA GLU A 89 -23.57 11.98 17.00
C GLU A 89 -22.78 11.33 15.86
N SER A 90 -23.00 10.04 15.63
CA SER A 90 -22.36 9.31 14.52
C SER A 90 -22.80 9.88 13.16
N THR A 91 -24.08 10.21 12.99
CA THR A 91 -24.61 10.81 11.76
C THR A 91 -24.10 12.24 11.57
N ASP A 92 -24.08 13.04 12.64
CA ASP A 92 -23.56 14.41 12.62
C ASP A 92 -22.07 14.42 12.21
N ILE A 93 -21.27 13.46 12.69
CA ILE A 93 -19.87 13.29 12.25
C ILE A 93 -19.79 12.97 10.74
N LEU A 94 -20.67 12.09 10.24
CA LEU A 94 -20.68 11.73 8.83
C LEU A 94 -21.01 12.95 7.97
N ASP A 95 -22.04 13.70 8.36
CA ASP A 95 -22.50 14.90 7.65
C ASP A 95 -21.43 16.01 7.66
N ASP A 96 -20.72 16.19 8.77
CA ASP A 96 -19.58 17.11 8.88
C ASP A 96 -18.42 16.72 7.95
N VAL A 97 -18.13 15.43 7.81
CA VAL A 97 -17.11 14.94 6.88
C VAL A 97 -17.57 15.10 5.44
N VAL A 98 -18.80 14.70 5.12
CA VAL A 98 -19.37 14.77 3.76
C VAL A 98 -19.48 16.23 3.30
N SER A 99 -19.89 17.16 4.17
CA SER A 99 -20.02 18.59 3.84
C SER A 99 -18.68 19.21 3.41
N LYS A 100 -17.58 18.80 4.03
CA LYS A 100 -16.21 19.21 3.68
C LYS A 100 -15.80 18.80 2.26
N PHE A 101 -16.21 17.61 1.81
CA PHE A 101 -15.94 17.13 0.45
C PHE A 101 -16.93 17.71 -0.57
N LYS A 102 -18.20 17.92 -0.20
CA LYS A 102 -19.17 18.64 -1.05
C LYS A 102 -18.76 20.09 -1.36
N GLY A 103 -17.95 20.70 -0.49
CA GLY A 103 -17.38 22.03 -0.71
C GLY A 103 -16.24 22.08 -1.74
N LEU A 104 -15.78 20.93 -2.27
CA LEU A 104 -14.78 20.88 -3.32
C LEU A 104 -15.43 21.01 -4.71
N PRO A 105 -14.77 21.70 -5.66
CA PRO A 105 -15.27 21.82 -7.02
C PRO A 105 -15.25 20.46 -7.72
N ASP A 106 -16.30 20.17 -8.49
CA ASP A 106 -16.44 18.97 -9.33
C ASP A 106 -16.36 17.62 -8.60
N THR A 107 -16.60 17.58 -7.27
CA THR A 107 -16.69 16.32 -6.53
C THR A 107 -18.06 15.66 -6.75
N ARG A 108 -18.05 14.43 -7.25
CA ARG A 108 -19.22 13.56 -7.42
C ARG A 108 -19.11 12.30 -6.57
N HIS A 109 -20.24 11.62 -6.40
CA HIS A 109 -20.28 10.26 -5.86
C HIS A 109 -19.76 9.26 -6.91
N LEU A 110 -19.08 8.19 -6.46
CA LEU A 110 -18.71 7.05 -7.33
C LEU A 110 -19.97 6.29 -7.78
N PHE A 111 -20.02 5.81 -9.01
CA PHE A 111 -21.11 4.92 -9.43
C PHE A 111 -20.89 3.53 -8.85
N ASP A 112 -21.97 2.79 -8.60
CA ASP A 112 -21.88 1.44 -8.03
C ASP A 112 -21.01 0.50 -8.88
N ILE A 113 -20.97 0.70 -10.20
CA ILE A 113 -20.12 -0.09 -11.10
C ILE A 113 -18.62 0.28 -11.02
N GLU A 114 -18.29 1.46 -10.49
CA GLU A 114 -16.91 1.89 -10.24
C GLU A 114 -16.35 1.27 -8.96
N LEU A 115 -17.22 0.71 -8.10
CA LEU A 115 -16.88 0.02 -6.86
C LEU A 115 -16.43 -1.43 -7.14
N ASP A 116 -15.39 -1.57 -7.96
CA ASP A 116 -14.82 -2.88 -8.29
C ASP A 116 -13.96 -3.40 -7.13
N GLN A 117 -14.35 -4.53 -6.56
CA GLN A 117 -13.57 -5.21 -5.54
C GLN A 117 -12.53 -6.14 -6.17
N TYR A 118 -11.35 -6.18 -5.57
CA TYR A 118 -10.31 -7.10 -6.00
C TYR A 118 -10.74 -8.56 -5.83
N ARG A 119 -10.48 -9.36 -6.86
CA ARG A 119 -10.73 -10.80 -6.84
C ARG A 119 -9.44 -11.56 -6.57
N GLU A 120 -9.57 -12.72 -5.95
CA GLU A 120 -8.48 -13.68 -5.79
C GLU A 120 -8.58 -14.80 -6.83
N HIS A 121 -7.43 -15.34 -7.24
CA HIS A 121 -7.33 -16.47 -8.15
C HIS A 121 -7.75 -17.77 -7.45
N GLU A 122 -8.75 -18.46 -8.01
CA GLU A 122 -9.13 -19.78 -7.55
C GLU A 122 -8.04 -20.80 -7.88
N ILE A 123 -7.56 -21.52 -6.86
CA ILE A 123 -6.64 -22.64 -7.03
C ILE A 123 -7.45 -23.88 -7.41
N PRO A 124 -7.21 -24.51 -8.57
CA PRO A 124 -7.95 -25.69 -8.97
C PRO A 124 -7.78 -26.84 -7.97
N LYS A 125 -8.88 -27.54 -7.70
CA LYS A 125 -8.91 -28.65 -6.73
C LYS A 125 -7.86 -29.72 -7.06
N GLY A 126 -7.13 -30.16 -6.03
CA GLY A 126 -6.10 -31.19 -6.15
C GLY A 126 -4.80 -30.75 -6.80
N LYS A 127 -4.62 -29.46 -7.13
CA LYS A 127 -3.36 -28.92 -7.67
C LYS A 127 -2.55 -28.22 -6.59
N ILE A 128 -1.23 -28.32 -6.72
CA ILE A 128 -0.26 -27.65 -5.86
C ILE A 128 0.65 -26.82 -6.75
N PHE A 129 0.81 -25.54 -6.41
CA PHE A 129 1.73 -24.63 -7.07
C PHE A 129 2.80 -24.22 -6.08
N ILE A 130 4.06 -24.28 -6.49
CA ILE A 130 5.21 -23.92 -5.66
C ILE A 130 5.97 -22.81 -6.37
N ILE A 131 6.10 -21.68 -5.69
CA ILE A 131 6.93 -20.56 -6.15
C ILE A 131 8.25 -20.61 -5.40
N ARG A 132 9.35 -20.60 -6.15
CA ARG A 132 10.70 -20.52 -5.61
C ARG A 132 11.29 -19.16 -5.93
N LEU A 133 11.72 -18.47 -4.89
CA LEU A 133 12.37 -17.18 -4.96
C LEU A 133 13.86 -17.41 -4.72
N ASN A 134 14.70 -17.04 -5.69
CA ASN A 134 16.15 -17.18 -5.58
C ASN A 134 16.71 -16.01 -4.76
N PHE A 135 16.95 -16.25 -3.47
CA PHE A 135 17.58 -15.29 -2.58
C PHE A 135 19.07 -15.58 -2.45
N ALA A 136 19.88 -15.04 -3.35
CA ALA A 136 21.34 -15.19 -3.29
C ALA A 136 21.96 -14.58 -2.00
N PHE A 137 21.27 -13.64 -1.35
CA PHE A 137 21.83 -12.86 -0.23
C PHE A 137 21.35 -13.33 1.17
N VAL A 138 20.13 -13.86 1.28
CA VAL A 138 19.56 -14.28 2.58
C VAL A 138 20.20 -15.57 3.09
N MET A 139 20.60 -16.46 2.18
CA MET A 139 21.30 -17.70 2.56
C MET A 139 22.63 -17.39 3.26
N LEU A 140 23.36 -16.36 2.82
CA LEU A 140 24.63 -15.96 3.42
C LEU A 140 24.45 -15.41 4.84
N VAL A 141 23.41 -14.58 5.07
CA VAL A 141 23.14 -14.00 6.39
C VAL A 141 22.69 -15.09 7.38
N LEU A 142 21.81 -16.00 6.97
CA LEU A 142 21.40 -17.11 7.85
C LEU A 142 22.56 -18.08 8.14
N VAL A 143 23.43 -18.36 7.17
CA VAL A 143 24.64 -19.18 7.38
C VAL A 143 25.60 -18.50 8.35
N LEU A 144 25.89 -17.20 8.17
CA LEU A 144 26.77 -16.44 9.07
C LEU A 144 26.19 -16.31 10.49
N GLN A 145 24.87 -16.16 10.62
CA GLN A 145 24.20 -16.08 11.92
C GLN A 145 24.15 -17.45 12.61
N TRP A 146 24.11 -18.55 11.85
CA TRP A 146 24.27 -19.91 12.37
C TRP A 146 25.70 -20.19 12.84
N GLU A 147 26.74 -19.81 12.09
CA GLU A 147 28.13 -20.03 12.52
C GLU A 147 28.50 -19.25 13.79
N HIS A 148 27.96 -18.04 13.98
CA HIS A 148 28.12 -17.29 15.22
C HIS A 148 27.46 -17.93 16.45
N ILE A 149 26.41 -18.74 16.26
CA ILE A 149 25.72 -19.44 17.36
C ILE A 149 26.50 -20.70 17.78
N PHE A 150 27.19 -21.38 16.85
CA PHE A 150 27.95 -22.59 17.15
C PHE A 150 29.39 -22.34 17.62
N HIS A 151 29.97 -21.15 17.41
CA HIS A 151 31.33 -20.84 17.86
C HIS A 151 31.46 -20.32 19.31
N VAL A 152 30.39 -20.34 20.11
CA VAL A 152 30.45 -19.97 21.56
C VAL A 152 30.57 -21.21 22.48
N GLY A 153 30.86 -22.38 21.92
CA GLY A 153 30.95 -23.63 22.68
C GLY A 153 32.08 -24.56 22.24
N THR A 154 33.33 -24.11 22.35
CA THR A 154 34.53 -24.95 22.50
C THR A 154 35.57 -24.22 23.33
#